data_AF-A0A1V5S4C7-F1
#
_entry.id   AF-A0A1V5S4C7-F1
#
_cell.length_a   1.000
_cell.length_b   1.000
_cell.length_c   1.000
_cell.angle_alpha   90.00
_cell.angle_beta   90.00
_cell.angle_gamma   90.00
#
_symmetry.space_group_name_H-M   'P 1'
#
loop_
_entity.id
_entity.type
_entity.pdbx_description
1 polymer ?
#
loop_
_entity_poly.entity_id
_entity_poly.type
_entity_poly.pdbx_seq_one_letter_code
_entity_poly.pdbx_strand_id
1 'polypeptide(L)'
;MVPEEAELIRRIYSLFMSGRTSTYIAKLLTEEGIPAPRGGQKWQSSTIESILTNEKYKGCALLQKCFTVDFLTKKRKVNEGEVPQYFVENSHEAIISPEEWQAVQYEVARRKTLGKRYSGTSIFAAKIVCADCGAFYGAKVWHSNSKYKKTVWRCNAKFDGEKHCDTPTLDEEEIKARFLSVFNGLLDQKEETIENLRFVQDTLTDCTEIDKKIEELQSELEVVAELTRRCIEENSTTAIDQDTYFKKYNGYVARFERATAKLDELQAEREKRMVKADRIGAIMFRIMELGNELTEFDTTLWLTAIEKVTAHPDRMLTFHFYSGMQIDVFPQEGTRKYHSGSHPEPGIWPRSHRW
;
A
#
# COMPACT_ATOMS: atom_id res chain seq x y z
N MET A 1 -1.07 -30.47 -7.25
CA MET A 1 -1.93 -29.28 -7.08
C MET A 1 -3.35 -29.65 -7.47
N VAL A 2 -4.37 -29.14 -6.77
CA VAL A 2 -5.77 -29.28 -7.18
C VAL A 2 -6.12 -28.07 -8.05
N PRO A 3 -6.36 -28.22 -9.37
CA PRO A 3 -6.54 -27.09 -10.27
C PRO A 3 -7.63 -26.10 -9.85
N GLU A 4 -8.75 -26.62 -9.33
CA GLU A 4 -9.88 -25.81 -8.85
C GLU A 4 -9.51 -24.89 -7.68
N GLU A 5 -8.66 -25.36 -6.75
CA GLU A 5 -8.19 -24.53 -5.64
C GLU A 5 -7.28 -23.40 -6.13
N ALA A 6 -6.42 -23.66 -7.12
CA ALA A 6 -5.53 -22.66 -7.68
C ALA A 6 -6.30 -21.54 -8.40
N GLU A 7 -7.36 -21.86 -9.12
CA GLU A 7 -8.22 -20.87 -9.80
C GLU A 7 -8.95 -19.97 -8.79
N LEU A 8 -9.45 -20.54 -7.69
CA LEU A 8 -10.05 -19.76 -6.61
C LEU A 8 -9.05 -18.78 -5.97
N ILE A 9 -7.81 -19.21 -5.76
CA ILE A 9 -6.75 -18.33 -5.23
C ILE A 9 -6.46 -17.19 -6.23
N ARG A 10 -6.30 -17.49 -7.52
CA ARG A 10 -6.13 -16.45 -8.56
C ARG A 10 -7.29 -15.45 -8.58
N ARG A 11 -8.52 -15.94 -8.42
CA ARG A 11 -9.71 -15.09 -8.32
C ARG A 11 -9.69 -14.19 -7.09
N ILE A 12 -9.28 -14.71 -5.92
CA ILE A 12 -9.14 -13.92 -4.69
C ILE A 12 -8.12 -12.79 -4.89
N TYR A 13 -6.97 -13.09 -5.48
CA TYR A 13 -5.93 -12.10 -5.79
C TYR A 13 -6.44 -11.04 -6.76
N SER A 14 -7.05 -11.45 -7.88
CA SER A 14 -7.65 -10.56 -8.87
C SER A 14 -8.71 -9.63 -8.26
N LEU A 15 -9.62 -10.15 -7.44
CA LEU A 15 -10.62 -9.34 -6.73
C LEU A 15 -9.96 -8.34 -5.78
N PHE A 16 -8.94 -8.76 -5.04
CA PHE A 16 -8.22 -7.86 -4.12
C PHE A 16 -7.51 -6.74 -4.87
N MET A 17 -6.78 -7.08 -5.94
CA MET A 17 -6.06 -6.14 -6.79
C MET A 17 -7.01 -5.16 -7.50
N SER A 18 -8.20 -5.60 -7.90
CA SER A 18 -9.27 -4.72 -8.44
C SER A 18 -9.84 -3.72 -7.41
N GLY A 19 -9.41 -3.82 -6.16
CA GLY A 19 -9.75 -2.89 -5.09
C GLY A 19 -10.76 -3.39 -4.08
N ARG A 20 -11.15 -4.67 -4.12
CA ARG A 20 -12.08 -5.24 -3.13
C ARG A 20 -11.39 -5.51 -1.80
N THR A 21 -12.12 -5.31 -0.70
CA THR A 21 -11.62 -5.62 0.65
C THR A 21 -11.72 -7.11 0.95
N SER A 22 -10.90 -7.60 1.86
CA SER A 22 -10.95 -8.97 2.37
C SER A 22 -12.34 -9.35 2.89
N THR A 23 -13.03 -8.40 3.54
CA THR A 23 -14.42 -8.58 4.01
C THR A 23 -15.41 -8.74 2.85
N TYR A 24 -15.27 -7.94 1.79
CA TYR A 24 -16.12 -8.06 0.60
C TYR A 24 -15.92 -9.41 -0.08
N ILE A 25 -14.66 -9.82 -0.27
CA ILE A 25 -14.31 -11.10 -0.91
C ILE A 25 -14.86 -12.27 -0.09
N ALA A 26 -14.68 -12.25 1.24
CA ALA A 26 -15.24 -13.29 2.11
C ALA A 26 -16.77 -13.37 2.02
N LYS A 27 -17.45 -12.22 2.01
CA LYS A 27 -18.91 -12.18 1.84
C LYS A 27 -19.34 -12.76 0.49
N LEU A 28 -18.68 -12.34 -0.60
CA LEU A 28 -18.96 -12.82 -1.96
C LEU A 28 -18.83 -14.34 -2.07
N LEU A 29 -17.70 -14.90 -1.61
CA LEU A 29 -17.46 -16.35 -1.68
C LEU A 29 -18.46 -17.16 -0.81
N THR A 30 -18.89 -16.58 0.32
CA THR A 30 -19.92 -17.19 1.18
C THR A 30 -21.29 -17.18 0.50
N GLU A 31 -21.66 -16.09 -0.17
CA GLU A 31 -22.94 -15.97 -0.91
C GLU A 31 -23.00 -16.90 -2.13
N GLU A 32 -21.85 -17.17 -2.76
CA GLU A 32 -21.72 -18.13 -3.85
C GLU A 32 -21.71 -19.60 -3.37
N GLY A 33 -21.74 -19.85 -2.06
CA GLY A 33 -21.76 -21.20 -1.50
C GLY A 33 -20.43 -21.95 -1.60
N ILE A 34 -19.32 -21.26 -1.86
CA ILE A 34 -17.99 -21.87 -1.95
C ILE A 34 -17.51 -22.22 -0.53
N PRO A 35 -17.13 -23.47 -0.23
CA PRO A 35 -16.66 -23.85 1.10
C PRO A 35 -15.28 -23.23 1.40
N ALA A 36 -15.08 -22.78 2.64
CA ALA A 36 -13.77 -22.31 3.09
C ALA A 36 -12.76 -23.48 3.18
N PRO A 37 -11.43 -23.23 3.19
CA PRO A 37 -10.35 -24.26 3.12
C PRO A 37 -10.33 -25.36 4.20
N ARG A 38 -11.27 -25.36 5.16
CA ARG A 38 -11.48 -26.40 6.18
C ARG A 38 -12.93 -26.92 6.23
N GLY A 39 -13.68 -26.78 5.13
CA GLY A 39 -15.09 -27.16 5.06
C GLY A 39 -16.03 -26.22 5.81
N GLY A 40 -15.56 -25.02 6.18
CA GLY A 40 -16.39 -24.01 6.83
C GLY A 40 -17.41 -23.41 5.85
N GLN A 41 -18.65 -23.25 6.29
CA GLN A 41 -19.73 -22.68 5.46
C GLN A 41 -19.62 -21.16 5.27
N LYS A 42 -18.80 -20.47 6.08
CA LYS A 42 -18.64 -19.02 6.03
C LYS A 42 -17.17 -18.66 5.92
N TRP A 43 -16.84 -17.80 4.96
CA TRP A 43 -15.52 -17.21 4.84
C TRP A 43 -15.34 -16.07 5.84
N GLN A 44 -14.18 -16.02 6.47
CA GLN A 44 -13.78 -14.93 7.36
C GLN A 44 -12.77 -14.02 6.64
N SER A 45 -12.76 -12.72 6.96
CA SER A 45 -11.80 -11.78 6.37
C SER A 45 -10.36 -12.17 6.70
N SER A 46 -10.11 -12.70 7.89
CA SER A 46 -8.80 -13.20 8.31
C SER A 46 -8.32 -14.39 7.48
N THR A 47 -9.24 -15.21 6.95
CA THR A 47 -8.89 -16.30 6.02
C THR A 47 -8.41 -15.73 4.69
N ILE A 48 -9.08 -14.70 4.17
CA ILE A 48 -8.66 -14.02 2.94
C ILE A 48 -7.31 -13.32 3.14
N GLU A 49 -7.12 -12.62 4.26
CA GLU A 49 -5.84 -11.99 4.59
C GLU A 49 -4.71 -13.03 4.69
N SER A 50 -4.95 -14.15 5.37
CA SER A 50 -3.98 -15.24 5.43
C SER A 50 -3.67 -15.83 4.06
N ILE A 51 -4.60 -15.81 3.11
CA ILE A 51 -4.36 -16.27 1.74
C ILE A 51 -3.50 -15.25 0.98
N LEU A 52 -3.82 -13.96 1.10
CA LEU A 52 -3.11 -12.88 0.41
C LEU A 52 -1.67 -12.70 0.89
N THR A 53 -1.34 -13.08 2.13
CA THR A 53 0.01 -12.91 2.70
C THR A 53 0.82 -14.20 2.76
N ASN A 54 0.28 -15.33 2.29
CA ASN A 54 0.98 -16.61 2.38
C ASN A 54 1.99 -16.76 1.24
N GLU A 55 3.26 -16.89 1.60
CA GLU A 55 4.39 -16.98 0.67
C GLU A 55 4.36 -18.23 -0.22
N LYS A 56 3.57 -19.24 0.16
CA LYS A 56 3.40 -20.45 -0.66
C LYS A 56 2.80 -20.16 -2.02
N TYR A 57 1.91 -19.18 -2.12
CA TYR A 57 1.27 -18.89 -3.40
C TYR A 57 2.22 -18.31 -4.44
N LYS A 58 3.37 -17.75 -4.02
CA LYS A 58 4.47 -17.34 -4.90
C LYS A 58 5.56 -18.41 -5.08
N GLY A 59 5.30 -19.66 -4.69
CA GLY A 59 6.25 -20.77 -4.82
C GLY A 59 7.33 -20.85 -3.74
N CYS A 60 7.28 -20.01 -2.70
CA CYS A 60 8.23 -20.04 -1.58
C CYS A 60 7.74 -20.92 -0.43
N ALA A 61 8.64 -21.37 0.43
CA ALA A 61 8.28 -22.07 1.66
C ALA A 61 9.12 -21.57 2.84
N LEU A 62 8.45 -21.04 3.87
CA LEU A 62 9.09 -20.78 5.16
C LEU A 62 8.87 -21.97 6.10
N LEU A 63 9.94 -22.70 6.39
CA LEU A 63 9.94 -23.87 7.27
C LEU A 63 10.14 -23.46 8.74
N GLN A 64 9.66 -24.30 9.65
CA GLN A 64 9.78 -24.09 11.10
C GLN A 64 9.18 -22.77 11.63
N LYS A 65 8.05 -22.31 11.06
CA LYS A 65 7.25 -21.19 11.61
C LYS A 65 6.78 -21.42 13.05
N CYS A 66 6.65 -22.68 13.46
CA CYS A 66 6.31 -23.05 14.84
C CYS A 66 7.09 -24.31 15.23
N PHE A 67 7.54 -24.36 16.48
CA PHE A 67 8.25 -25.51 17.05
C PHE A 67 7.51 -26.04 18.29
N THR A 68 7.84 -27.27 18.69
CA THR A 68 7.29 -27.90 19.89
C THR A 68 8.17 -27.53 21.08
N VAL A 69 7.62 -26.80 22.05
CA VAL A 69 8.34 -26.36 23.25
C VAL A 69 8.53 -27.51 24.22
N ASP A 70 7.51 -28.36 24.34
CA ASP A 70 7.48 -29.48 25.26
C ASP A 70 6.94 -30.71 24.52
N PHE A 71 7.78 -31.75 24.49
CA PHE A 71 7.52 -33.00 23.78
C PHE A 71 6.42 -33.84 24.45
N LEU A 72 6.21 -33.71 25.76
CA LEU A 72 5.19 -34.43 26.52
C LEU A 72 3.80 -33.81 26.27
N THR A 73 3.70 -32.49 26.40
CA THR A 73 2.43 -31.78 26.20
C THR A 73 2.13 -31.48 24.73
N LYS A 74 3.09 -31.71 23.83
CA LYS A 74 3.04 -31.35 22.39
C LYS A 74 2.67 -29.89 22.17
N LYS A 75 2.97 -29.02 23.14
CA LYS A 75 2.65 -27.59 23.07
C LYS A 75 3.50 -26.94 21.99
N ARG A 76 2.84 -26.32 21.02
CA ARG A 76 3.50 -25.60 19.92
C ARG A 76 3.55 -24.11 20.22
N LYS A 77 4.69 -23.48 19.92
CA LYS A 77 4.88 -22.03 19.95
C LYS A 77 5.27 -21.54 18.56
N VAL A 78 4.83 -20.33 18.20
CA VAL A 78 5.39 -19.61 17.06
C VAL A 78 6.88 -19.40 17.31
N ASN A 79 7.69 -19.62 16.27
CA ASN A 79 9.12 -19.45 16.34
C ASN A 79 9.46 -17.97 16.09
N GLU A 80 10.00 -17.32 17.11
CA GLU A 80 10.41 -15.92 17.15
C GLU A 80 11.95 -15.78 17.10
N GLY A 81 12.66 -16.88 16.80
CA GLY A 81 14.11 -16.96 16.73
C GLY A 81 14.73 -18.04 17.62
N GLU A 82 13.93 -18.81 18.36
CA GLU A 82 14.43 -19.84 19.26
C GLU A 82 15.03 -21.04 18.52
N VAL A 83 14.55 -21.34 17.33
CA VAL A 83 15.13 -22.35 16.44
C VAL A 83 15.35 -21.76 15.05
N PRO A 84 16.35 -22.24 14.28
CA PRO A 84 16.56 -21.76 12.92
C PRO A 84 15.29 -21.82 12.08
N GLN A 85 15.08 -20.82 11.22
CA GLN A 85 14.04 -20.83 10.20
C GLN A 85 14.71 -20.92 8.84
N TYR A 86 14.12 -21.70 7.93
CA TYR A 86 14.65 -21.88 6.58
C TYR A 86 13.64 -21.34 5.58
N PHE A 87 14.05 -20.32 4.83
CA PHE A 87 13.27 -19.80 3.71
C PHE A 87 13.79 -20.43 2.42
N VAL A 88 12.93 -21.20 1.75
CA VAL A 88 13.25 -21.89 0.50
C VAL A 88 12.52 -21.18 -0.64
N GLU A 89 13.29 -20.58 -1.54
CA GLU A 89 12.78 -19.99 -2.78
C GLU A 89 12.52 -21.09 -3.83
N ASN A 90 11.55 -20.86 -4.72
CA ASN A 90 11.19 -21.78 -5.80
C ASN A 90 10.98 -23.23 -5.33
N SER A 91 10.40 -23.40 -4.14
CA SER A 91 10.12 -24.69 -3.54
C SER A 91 9.08 -25.50 -4.33
N HIS A 92 8.17 -24.83 -5.03
CA HIS A 92 7.14 -25.42 -5.88
C HIS A 92 6.64 -24.41 -6.92
N GLU A 93 5.88 -24.87 -7.90
CA GLU A 93 5.26 -24.02 -8.90
C GLU A 93 4.34 -22.97 -8.25
N ALA A 94 4.54 -21.71 -8.62
CA ALA A 94 3.80 -20.59 -8.08
C ALA A 94 2.39 -20.52 -8.67
N ILE A 95 1.39 -20.28 -7.82
CA ILE A 95 0.00 -20.05 -8.26
C ILE A 95 -0.16 -18.61 -8.75
N ILE A 96 0.49 -17.68 -8.06
CA ILE A 96 0.53 -16.24 -8.32
C ILE A 96 1.97 -15.87 -8.61
N SER A 97 2.22 -14.99 -9.59
CA SER A 97 3.58 -14.58 -9.90
C SER A 97 4.22 -13.86 -8.69
N PRO A 98 5.54 -13.96 -8.48
CA PRO A 98 6.21 -13.22 -7.41
C PRO A 98 5.93 -11.71 -7.43
N GLU A 99 5.79 -11.13 -8.62
CA GLU A 99 5.53 -9.70 -8.84
C GLU A 99 4.10 -9.32 -8.43
N GLU A 100 3.10 -10.10 -8.82
CA GLU A 100 1.71 -9.92 -8.41
C GLU A 100 1.56 -10.08 -6.89
N TRP A 101 2.22 -11.08 -6.31
CA TRP A 101 2.23 -11.31 -4.87
C TRP A 101 2.84 -10.13 -4.11
N GLN A 102 3.95 -9.58 -4.62
CA GLN A 102 4.60 -8.42 -4.04
C GLN A 102 3.72 -7.15 -4.16
N ALA A 103 3.08 -6.94 -5.32
CA ALA A 103 2.11 -5.86 -5.51
C ALA A 103 0.96 -5.92 -4.49
N VAL A 104 0.48 -7.13 -4.19
CA VAL A 104 -0.51 -7.37 -3.14
C VAL A 104 0.03 -7.02 -1.76
N GLN A 105 1.26 -7.38 -1.41
CA GLN A 105 1.85 -7.01 -0.11
C GLN A 105 1.95 -5.50 0.05
N TYR A 106 2.41 -4.80 -0.99
CA TYR A 106 2.45 -3.33 -1.02
C TYR A 106 1.08 -2.70 -0.79
N GLU A 107 0.05 -3.25 -1.42
CA GLU A 107 -1.32 -2.76 -1.30
C GLU A 107 -1.94 -3.11 0.06
N VAL A 108 -1.64 -4.28 0.63
CA VAL A 108 -2.03 -4.65 2.00
C VAL A 108 -1.44 -3.64 3.00
N ALA A 109 -0.13 -3.36 2.91
CA ALA A 109 0.53 -2.38 3.76
C ALA A 109 -0.09 -0.98 3.60
N ARG A 110 -0.34 -0.53 2.36
CA ARG A 110 -0.99 0.75 2.07
C ARG A 110 -2.41 0.84 2.65
N ARG A 111 -3.23 -0.20 2.48
CA ARG A 111 -4.60 -0.20 3.01
C ARG A 111 -4.62 -0.18 4.54
N LYS A 112 -3.64 -0.81 5.19
CA LYS A 112 -3.48 -0.77 6.66
C LYS A 112 -3.26 0.65 7.17
N THR A 113 -2.47 1.48 6.48
CA THR A 113 -2.24 2.89 6.86
C THR A 113 -3.46 3.79 6.59
N LEU A 114 -4.26 3.45 5.59
CA LEU A 114 -5.51 4.18 5.29
C LEU A 114 -6.64 3.86 6.27
N GLY A 115 -6.71 2.62 6.73
CA GLY A 115 -7.77 2.13 7.61
C GLY A 115 -9.16 2.34 6.98
N LYS A 116 -10.09 2.91 7.75
CA LYS A 116 -11.49 3.15 7.30
C LYS A 116 -11.62 4.14 6.13
N ARG A 117 -10.55 4.85 5.75
CA ARG A 117 -10.56 5.76 4.59
C ARG A 117 -10.59 5.02 3.26
N TYR A 118 -10.21 3.74 3.22
CA TYR A 118 -10.25 2.93 2.00
C TYR A 118 -11.66 2.36 1.78
N SER A 119 -12.33 2.78 0.70
CA SER A 119 -13.73 2.40 0.46
C SER A 119 -13.93 0.98 -0.08
N GLY A 120 -12.87 0.32 -0.59
CA GLY A 120 -12.99 -1.04 -1.13
C GLY A 120 -13.79 -1.16 -2.43
N THR A 121 -14.06 -0.04 -3.10
CA THR A 121 -14.97 0.01 -4.25
C THR A 121 -14.27 -0.27 -5.58
N SER A 122 -13.03 0.20 -5.72
CA SER A 122 -12.24 0.13 -6.96
C SER A 122 -10.76 0.38 -6.66
N ILE A 123 -9.89 -0.06 -7.57
CA ILE A 123 -8.44 0.16 -7.59
C ILE A 123 -8.00 1.62 -7.51
N PHE A 124 -8.85 2.57 -7.95
CA PHE A 124 -8.56 4.01 -7.87
C PHE A 124 -8.91 4.62 -6.49
N ALA A 125 -9.58 3.86 -5.62
CA ALA A 125 -10.00 4.35 -4.31
C ALA A 125 -8.79 4.75 -3.46
N ALA A 126 -8.87 5.95 -2.87
CA ALA A 126 -7.81 6.56 -2.08
C ALA A 126 -6.45 6.63 -2.81
N LYS A 127 -6.46 6.74 -4.15
CA LYS A 127 -5.29 7.06 -4.98
C LYS A 127 -5.45 8.35 -5.75
N ILE A 128 -6.67 8.71 -6.14
CA ILE A 128 -6.94 9.98 -6.82
C ILE A 128 -7.26 11.08 -5.78
N VAL A 129 -6.56 12.20 -5.86
CA VAL A 129 -6.59 13.31 -4.89
C VAL A 129 -6.96 14.61 -5.60
N CYS A 130 -7.79 15.43 -4.96
CA CYS A 130 -8.16 16.76 -5.45
C CYS A 130 -7.04 17.77 -5.19
N ALA A 131 -6.60 18.50 -6.23
CA ALA A 131 -5.62 19.59 -6.09
C ALA A 131 -6.13 20.73 -5.19
N ASP A 132 -7.43 21.05 -5.26
CA ASP A 132 -8.00 22.20 -4.54
C ASP A 132 -8.09 22.00 -3.02
N CYS A 133 -8.45 20.80 -2.57
CA CYS A 133 -8.79 20.53 -1.17
C CYS A 133 -8.06 19.35 -0.55
N GLY A 134 -7.25 18.60 -1.31
CA GLY A 134 -6.53 17.41 -0.84
C GLY A 134 -7.41 16.20 -0.51
N ALA A 135 -8.74 16.31 -0.64
CA ALA A 135 -9.65 15.19 -0.40
C ALA A 135 -9.54 14.13 -1.52
N PHE A 136 -9.84 12.88 -1.18
CA PHE A 136 -9.88 11.81 -2.18
C PHE A 136 -11.08 11.97 -3.13
N TYR A 137 -10.86 11.55 -4.36
CA TYR A 137 -11.93 11.25 -5.29
C TYR A 137 -12.61 9.93 -4.90
N GLY A 138 -13.91 9.85 -5.14
CA GLY A 138 -14.68 8.63 -4.96
C GLY A 138 -15.57 8.33 -6.16
N ALA A 139 -15.71 7.04 -6.46
CA ALA A 139 -16.62 6.55 -7.49
C ALA A 139 -18.06 7.02 -7.23
N LYS A 140 -18.74 7.42 -8.31
CA LYS A 140 -20.15 7.77 -8.37
C LYS A 140 -20.74 7.06 -9.59
N VAL A 141 -21.98 6.59 -9.48
CA VAL A 141 -22.68 5.96 -10.59
C VAL A 141 -23.59 6.99 -11.24
N TRP A 142 -23.39 7.26 -12.52
CA TRP A 142 -24.30 8.05 -13.34
C TRP A 142 -25.20 7.14 -14.16
N HIS A 143 -26.43 7.60 -14.43
CA HIS A 143 -27.45 6.84 -15.16
C HIS A 143 -27.67 5.41 -14.64
N SER A 144 -27.75 5.25 -13.31
CA SER A 144 -27.78 3.94 -12.65
C SER A 144 -28.86 2.99 -13.16
N ASN A 145 -29.99 3.53 -13.64
CA ASN A 145 -31.16 2.79 -14.08
C ASN A 145 -31.28 2.69 -15.62
N SER A 146 -30.22 3.02 -16.37
CA SER A 146 -30.24 2.97 -17.83
C SER A 146 -29.06 2.19 -18.41
N LYS A 147 -29.15 1.85 -19.70
CA LYS A 147 -28.06 1.22 -20.46
C LYS A 147 -26.81 2.09 -20.58
N TYR A 148 -26.90 3.38 -20.22
CA TYR A 148 -25.80 4.32 -20.21
C TYR A 148 -25.13 4.44 -18.82
N LYS A 149 -25.38 3.47 -17.93
CA LYS A 149 -24.76 3.39 -16.60
C LYS A 149 -23.24 3.53 -16.74
N LYS A 150 -22.68 4.48 -16.00
CA LYS A 150 -21.25 4.80 -16.05
C LYS A 150 -20.72 5.11 -14.67
N THR A 151 -19.51 4.63 -14.39
CA THR A 151 -18.77 5.00 -13.17
C THR A 151 -17.93 6.22 -13.47
N VAL A 152 -18.10 7.26 -12.66
CA VAL A 152 -17.31 8.49 -12.74
C VAL A 152 -16.66 8.78 -11.38
N TRP A 153 -15.56 9.52 -11.41
CA TRP A 153 -14.75 9.85 -10.26
C TRP A 153 -14.84 11.34 -9.99
N ARG A 154 -15.27 11.70 -8.78
CA ARG A 154 -15.42 13.10 -8.35
C ARG A 154 -14.83 13.27 -6.96
N CYS A 155 -14.22 14.43 -6.70
CA CYS A 155 -13.82 14.83 -5.35
C CYS A 155 -14.99 14.62 -4.37
N ASN A 156 -14.74 13.88 -3.28
CA ASN A 156 -15.77 13.59 -2.29
C ASN A 156 -16.19 14.85 -1.52
N ALA A 157 -15.25 15.78 -1.32
CA ALA A 157 -15.47 17.06 -0.65
C ALA A 157 -15.80 18.21 -1.63
N LYS A 158 -16.20 17.91 -2.88
CA LYS A 158 -16.40 18.95 -3.91
C LYS A 158 -17.39 20.03 -3.49
N PHE A 159 -18.42 19.63 -2.74
CA PHE A 159 -19.50 20.51 -2.29
C PHE A 159 -19.46 20.76 -0.78
N ASP A 160 -18.35 20.44 -0.12
CA ASP A 160 -18.17 20.70 1.31
C ASP A 160 -17.77 22.17 1.50
N GLY A 161 -18.37 22.84 2.49
CA GLY A 161 -18.08 24.24 2.80
C GLY A 161 -18.62 25.25 1.77
N GLU A 162 -18.20 26.51 1.90
CA GLU A 162 -18.70 27.63 1.07
C GLU A 162 -18.06 27.68 -0.32
N LYS A 163 -16.79 27.28 -0.46
CA LYS A 163 -16.07 27.27 -1.73
C LYS A 163 -15.98 25.86 -2.29
N HIS A 164 -16.65 25.63 -3.41
CA HIS A 164 -16.61 24.35 -4.11
C HIS A 164 -15.28 24.14 -4.86
N CYS A 165 -14.86 22.88 -4.99
CA CYS A 165 -13.69 22.55 -5.81
C CYS A 165 -14.04 22.69 -7.29
N ASP A 166 -13.14 23.29 -8.07
CA ASP A 166 -13.27 23.45 -9.52
C ASP A 166 -12.80 22.21 -10.28
N THR A 167 -12.07 21.30 -9.60
CA THR A 167 -11.60 20.03 -10.18
C THR A 167 -12.71 19.21 -10.86
N PRO A 168 -12.45 18.64 -12.05
CA PRO A 168 -13.48 18.02 -12.87
C PRO A 168 -13.96 16.69 -12.30
N THR A 169 -15.11 16.24 -12.81
CA THR A 169 -15.49 14.82 -12.72
C THR A 169 -14.78 14.06 -13.85
N LEU A 170 -14.09 12.98 -13.50
CA LEU A 170 -13.29 12.17 -14.41
C LEU A 170 -14.03 10.87 -14.75
N ASP A 171 -13.91 10.43 -15.98
CA ASP A 171 -14.31 9.08 -16.37
C ASP A 171 -13.25 8.06 -15.93
N GLU A 172 -13.67 6.85 -15.57
CA GLU A 172 -12.75 5.75 -15.31
C GLU A 172 -11.88 5.43 -16.54
N GLU A 173 -12.47 5.43 -17.72
CA GLU A 173 -11.74 5.17 -18.97
C GLU A 173 -10.78 6.32 -19.33
N GLU A 174 -11.11 7.56 -18.94
CA GLU A 174 -10.20 8.71 -19.09
C GLU A 174 -8.96 8.55 -18.18
N ILE A 175 -9.15 8.07 -16.95
CA ILE A 175 -8.03 7.82 -16.02
C ILE A 175 -7.13 6.70 -16.57
N LYS A 176 -7.73 5.60 -17.05
CA LYS A 176 -6.97 4.49 -17.66
C LYS A 176 -6.21 4.93 -18.90
N ALA A 177 -6.85 5.65 -19.82
CA ALA A 177 -6.19 6.15 -21.03
C ALA A 177 -5.00 7.07 -20.72
N ARG A 178 -5.14 7.96 -19.71
CA ARG A 178 -4.03 8.82 -19.27
C ARG A 178 -2.90 8.01 -18.64
N PHE A 179 -3.22 6.98 -17.87
CA PHE A 179 -2.22 6.05 -17.34
C PHE A 179 -1.45 5.36 -18.48
N LEU A 180 -2.13 4.87 -19.51
CA LEU A 180 -1.47 4.27 -20.68
C LEU A 180 -0.54 5.26 -21.38
N SER A 181 -1.00 6.51 -21.56
CA SER A 181 -0.16 7.57 -22.15
C SER A 181 1.10 7.85 -21.35
N VAL A 182 1.03 7.85 -20.01
CA VAL A 182 2.21 8.01 -19.15
C VAL A 182 3.19 6.86 -19.37
N PHE A 183 2.72 5.62 -19.30
CA PHE A 183 3.60 4.46 -19.38
C PHE A 183 4.16 4.23 -20.79
N ASN A 184 3.41 4.53 -21.84
CA ASN A 184 3.93 4.48 -23.20
C ASN A 184 5.02 5.53 -23.43
N GLY A 185 4.89 6.74 -22.87
CA GLY A 185 5.99 7.72 -22.88
C GLY A 185 7.25 7.23 -22.16
N LEU A 186 7.09 6.49 -21.05
CA LEU A 186 8.21 5.85 -20.35
C LEU A 186 8.83 4.69 -21.15
N LEU A 187 8.02 3.95 -21.90
CA LEU A 187 8.47 2.86 -22.76
C LEU A 187 9.17 3.39 -24.03
N ASP A 188 8.76 4.55 -24.56
CA ASP A 188 9.43 5.20 -25.68
C ASP A 188 10.87 5.62 -25.34
N GLN A 189 11.12 5.93 -24.06
CA GLN A 189 12.43 6.25 -23.50
C GLN A 189 12.89 5.18 -22.50
N LYS A 190 12.71 3.90 -22.86
CA LYS A 190 12.91 2.75 -21.95
C LYS A 190 14.29 2.72 -21.32
N GLU A 191 15.35 2.87 -22.10
CA GLU A 191 16.74 2.83 -21.60
C GLU A 191 17.00 3.95 -20.58
N GLU A 192 16.66 5.20 -20.93
CA GLU A 192 16.80 6.36 -20.05
C GLU A 192 15.97 6.21 -18.77
N THR A 193 14.73 5.71 -18.90
CA THR A 193 13.85 5.44 -17.76
C THR A 193 14.46 4.42 -16.81
N ILE A 194 15.01 3.32 -17.34
CA ILE A 194 15.66 2.27 -16.52
C ILE A 194 16.90 2.82 -15.82
N GLU A 195 17.74 3.59 -16.51
CA GLU A 195 18.93 4.22 -15.92
C GLU A 195 18.57 5.18 -14.78
N ASN A 196 17.57 6.03 -14.99
CA ASN A 196 17.07 6.96 -13.97
C ASN A 196 16.51 6.23 -12.76
N LEU A 197 15.70 5.18 -12.96
CA LEU A 197 15.17 4.36 -11.88
C LEU A 197 16.29 3.64 -11.12
N ARG A 198 17.30 3.13 -11.82
CA ARG A 198 18.46 2.48 -11.22
C ARG A 198 19.26 3.44 -10.34
N PHE A 199 19.50 4.66 -10.80
CA PHE A 199 20.18 5.69 -10.00
C PHE A 199 19.43 6.01 -8.70
N VAL A 200 18.10 6.16 -8.77
CA VAL A 200 17.27 6.38 -7.58
C VAL A 200 17.30 5.16 -6.67
N GLN A 201 17.24 3.94 -7.21
CA GLN A 201 17.34 2.70 -6.46
C GLN A 201 18.67 2.61 -5.71
N ASP A 202 19.80 2.83 -6.39
CA ASP A 202 21.14 2.78 -5.82
C ASP A 202 21.27 3.78 -4.65
N THR A 203 20.77 5.00 -4.84
CA THR A 203 20.73 6.05 -3.80
C THR A 203 19.90 5.66 -2.58
N LEU A 204 18.79 4.95 -2.77
CA LEU A 204 17.94 4.47 -1.67
C LEU A 204 18.55 3.29 -0.94
N THR A 205 19.23 2.39 -1.66
CA THR A 205 19.90 1.23 -1.08
C THR A 205 21.20 1.57 -0.35
N ASP A 206 21.80 2.72 -0.64
CA ASP A 206 22.90 3.24 0.16
C ASP A 206 22.41 3.68 1.54
N CYS A 207 22.45 2.72 2.47
CA CYS A 207 22.13 2.88 3.87
C CYS A 207 23.38 2.90 4.76
N THR A 208 24.58 3.05 4.19
CA THR A 208 25.87 2.95 4.92
C THR A 208 25.92 3.84 6.17
N GLU A 209 25.55 5.10 6.04
CA GLU A 209 25.51 6.06 7.16
C GLU A 209 24.40 5.78 8.18
N ILE A 210 23.28 5.19 7.75
CA ILE A 210 22.19 4.80 8.65
C ILE A 210 22.61 3.57 9.45
N ASP A 211 23.19 2.59 8.76
CA ASP A 211 23.66 1.32 9.33
C ASP A 211 24.76 1.56 10.36
N LYS A 212 25.72 2.43 10.07
CA LYS A 212 26.74 2.86 11.04
C LYS A 212 26.14 3.46 12.32
N LYS A 213 25.15 4.34 12.20
CA LYS A 213 24.48 4.95 13.38
C LYS A 213 23.66 3.93 14.17
N ILE A 214 23.05 2.96 13.48
CA ILE A 214 22.35 1.83 14.11
C ILE A 214 23.35 1.00 14.94
N GLU A 215 24.51 0.67 14.39
CA GLU A 215 25.57 -0.07 15.09
C GLU A 215 26.11 0.69 16.31
N GLU A 216 26.32 2.01 16.18
CA GLU A 216 26.75 2.88 17.27
C GLU A 216 25.73 2.91 18.42
N LEU A 217 24.43 3.04 18.10
CA LEU A 217 23.34 3.03 19.10
C LEU A 217 23.15 1.65 19.75
N GLN A 218 23.29 0.56 18.99
CA GLN A 218 23.26 -0.79 19.54
C GLN A 218 24.39 -1.01 20.54
N SER A 219 25.61 -0.57 20.19
CA SER A 219 26.77 -0.61 21.09
C SER A 219 26.53 0.26 22.34
N GLU A 220 25.91 1.43 22.20
CA GLU A 220 25.53 2.27 23.34
C GLU A 220 24.51 1.58 24.26
N LEU A 221 23.50 0.91 23.70
CA LEU A 221 22.50 0.18 24.48
C LEU A 221 23.13 -0.95 25.30
N GLU A 222 24.10 -1.69 24.74
CA GLU A 222 24.84 -2.71 25.47
C GLU A 222 25.63 -2.12 26.65
N VAL A 223 26.32 -0.99 26.43
CA VAL A 223 27.07 -0.29 27.48
C VAL A 223 26.12 0.21 28.59
N VAL A 224 24.98 0.80 28.24
CA VAL A 224 24.03 1.32 29.23
C VAL A 224 23.36 0.18 30.00
N ALA A 225 23.04 -0.94 29.34
CA ALA A 225 22.53 -2.14 30.00
C ALA A 225 23.53 -2.71 31.02
N GLU A 226 24.82 -2.75 30.66
CA GLU A 226 25.90 -3.16 31.58
C GLU A 226 26.03 -2.21 32.78
N LEU A 227 26.04 -0.90 32.55
CA LEU A 227 26.10 0.11 33.62
C LEU A 227 24.90 0.01 34.56
N THR A 228 23.70 -0.23 34.01
CA THR A 228 22.48 -0.41 34.79
C THR A 228 22.57 -1.66 35.66
N ARG A 229 23.06 -2.78 35.10
CA ARG A 229 23.25 -4.03 35.84
C ARG A 229 24.22 -3.85 37.01
N ARG A 230 25.37 -3.21 36.78
CA ARG A 230 26.35 -2.92 37.84
C ARG A 230 25.78 -2.00 38.91
N CYS A 231 25.04 -0.96 38.52
CA CYS A 231 24.38 -0.06 39.46
C CYS A 231 23.40 -0.80 40.39
N ILE A 232 22.66 -1.78 39.87
CA ILE A 232 21.76 -2.63 40.66
C ILE A 232 22.56 -3.55 41.59
N GLU A 233 23.62 -4.18 41.09
CA GLU A 233 24.47 -5.09 41.86
C GLU A 233 25.18 -4.37 43.02
N GLU A 234 25.74 -3.18 42.78
CA GLU A 234 26.36 -2.33 43.81
C GLU A 234 25.35 -1.97 44.92
N ASN A 235 24.12 -1.59 44.56
CA ASN A 235 23.07 -1.29 45.54
C ASN A 235 22.61 -2.53 46.32
N SER A 236 22.72 -3.74 45.73
CA SER A 236 22.38 -4.98 46.42
C SER A 236 23.45 -5.46 47.41
N THR A 237 24.71 -5.10 47.17
CA THR A 237 25.87 -5.58 47.93
C THR A 237 26.40 -4.55 48.93
N THR A 238 26.14 -3.26 48.69
CA THR A 238 26.66 -2.14 49.48
C THR A 238 25.51 -1.25 49.94
N ALA A 239 25.61 -0.74 51.17
CA ALA A 239 24.68 0.27 51.67
C ALA A 239 24.94 1.61 50.96
N ILE A 240 24.12 1.90 49.94
CA ILE A 240 24.16 3.15 49.17
C ILE A 240 22.97 4.01 49.57
N ASP A 241 23.18 5.33 49.64
CA ASP A 241 22.10 6.31 49.76
C ASP A 241 21.10 6.15 48.60
N GLN A 242 19.83 5.94 48.96
CA GLN A 242 18.81 5.56 47.98
C GLN A 242 18.52 6.69 46.99
N ASP A 243 18.57 7.95 47.43
CA ASP A 243 18.37 9.09 46.53
C ASP A 243 19.47 9.19 45.47
N THR A 244 20.72 8.92 45.87
CA THR A 244 21.87 8.88 44.96
C THR A 244 21.79 7.71 43.98
N TYR A 245 21.38 6.52 44.45
CA TYR A 245 21.13 5.35 43.60
C TYR A 245 20.04 5.66 42.56
N PHE A 246 18.87 6.14 42.99
CA PHE A 246 17.76 6.43 42.08
C PHE A 246 18.14 7.49 41.04
N LYS A 247 18.91 8.52 41.40
CA LYS A 247 19.40 9.51 40.42
C LYS A 247 20.27 8.87 39.34
N LYS A 248 21.23 8.00 39.71
CA LYS A 248 22.09 7.29 38.74
C LYS A 248 21.29 6.31 37.88
N TYR A 249 20.48 5.47 38.51
CA TYR A 249 19.63 4.48 37.85
C TYR A 249 18.67 5.14 36.85
N ASN A 250 17.92 6.17 37.28
CA ASN A 250 17.00 6.89 36.40
C ASN A 250 17.76 7.61 35.27
N GLY A 251 18.99 8.06 35.51
CA GLY A 251 19.85 8.60 34.46
C GLY A 251 20.22 7.57 33.39
N TYR A 252 20.53 6.33 33.79
CA TYR A 252 20.78 5.23 32.86
C TYR A 252 19.51 4.80 32.11
N VAL A 253 18.38 4.67 32.81
CA VAL A 253 17.09 4.37 32.17
C VAL A 253 16.73 5.43 31.13
N ALA A 254 16.82 6.72 31.46
CA ALA A 254 16.54 7.81 30.52
C ALA A 254 17.54 7.85 29.34
N ARG A 255 18.77 7.38 29.53
CA ARG A 255 19.74 7.23 28.43
C ARG A 255 19.38 6.04 27.54
N PHE A 256 19.02 4.91 28.13
CA PHE A 256 18.57 3.71 27.42
C PHE A 256 17.35 4.02 26.56
N GLU A 257 16.31 4.61 27.15
CA GLU A 257 15.07 4.97 26.44
C GLU A 257 15.32 5.92 25.26
N ARG A 258 16.21 6.91 25.42
CA ARG A 258 16.59 7.81 24.32
C ARG A 258 17.32 7.09 23.19
N ALA A 259 18.27 6.22 23.53
CA ALA A 259 19.00 5.44 22.54
C ALA A 259 18.08 4.45 21.80
N THR A 260 17.18 3.77 22.52
CA THR A 260 16.16 2.88 21.92
C THR A 260 15.24 3.65 20.99
N ALA A 261 14.69 4.78 21.41
CA ALA A 261 13.81 5.59 20.56
C ALA A 261 14.51 6.05 19.27
N LYS A 262 15.81 6.41 19.35
CA LYS A 262 16.58 6.80 18.16
C LYS A 262 16.91 5.62 17.26
N LEU A 263 17.19 4.47 17.84
CA LEU A 263 17.42 3.22 17.10
C LEU A 263 16.18 2.84 16.31
N ASP A 264 15.00 2.85 16.95
CA ASP A 264 13.71 2.54 16.32
C ASP A 264 13.42 3.52 15.16
N GLU A 265 13.71 4.81 15.34
CA GLU A 265 13.54 5.82 14.29
C GLU A 265 14.43 5.54 13.07
N LEU A 266 15.71 5.23 13.28
CA LEU A 266 16.67 4.95 12.20
C LEU A 266 16.36 3.63 11.50
N GLN A 267 15.97 2.59 12.25
CA GLN A 267 15.53 1.32 11.68
C GLN A 267 14.28 1.51 10.80
N ALA A 268 13.30 2.29 11.28
CA ALA A 268 12.11 2.60 10.49
C ALA A 268 12.42 3.43 9.24
N GLU A 269 13.39 4.35 9.30
CA GLU A 269 13.85 5.10 8.12
C GLU A 269 14.54 4.19 7.09
N ARG A 270 15.44 3.32 7.57
CA ARG A 270 16.09 2.30 6.73
C ARG A 270 15.06 1.41 6.03
N GLU A 271 14.10 0.90 6.79
CA GLU A 271 13.03 0.05 6.24
C GLU A 271 12.21 0.78 5.16
N LYS A 272 11.83 2.04 5.41
CA LYS A 272 11.13 2.87 4.40
C LYS A 272 11.94 3.04 3.12
N ARG A 273 13.25 3.28 3.23
CA ARG A 273 14.15 3.38 2.07
C ARG A 273 14.21 2.07 1.30
N MET A 274 14.40 0.95 1.99
CA MET A 274 14.46 -0.37 1.36
C MET A 274 13.15 -0.76 0.68
N VAL A 275 11.99 -0.47 1.28
CA VAL A 275 10.68 -0.71 0.66
C VAL A 275 10.50 0.13 -0.61
N LYS A 276 10.97 1.38 -0.62
CA LYS A 276 10.96 2.20 -1.85
C LYS A 276 11.89 1.63 -2.91
N ALA A 277 13.10 1.22 -2.54
CA ALA A 277 14.05 0.61 -3.47
C ALA A 277 13.52 -0.70 -4.09
N ASP A 278 12.85 -1.53 -3.29
CA ASP A 278 12.20 -2.77 -3.76
C ASP A 278 11.05 -2.48 -4.74
N ARG A 279 10.24 -1.44 -4.47
CA ARG A 279 9.20 -0.98 -5.41
C ARG A 279 9.80 -0.51 -6.73
N ILE A 280 10.88 0.27 -6.69
CA ILE A 280 11.58 0.72 -7.90
C ILE A 280 12.10 -0.47 -8.69
N GLY A 281 12.70 -1.46 -8.02
CA GLY A 281 13.13 -2.70 -8.64
C GLY A 281 11.97 -3.44 -9.33
N ALA A 282 10.81 -3.54 -8.68
CA ALA A 282 9.61 -4.14 -9.26
C ALA A 282 9.09 -3.36 -10.49
N ILE A 283 9.14 -2.03 -10.46
CA ILE A 283 8.77 -1.19 -11.62
C ILE A 283 9.74 -1.43 -12.78
N MET A 284 11.05 -1.40 -12.51
CA MET A 284 12.09 -1.65 -13.52
C MET A 284 11.91 -3.03 -14.15
N PHE A 285 11.73 -4.07 -13.33
CA PHE A 285 11.47 -5.42 -13.80
C PHE A 285 10.24 -5.47 -14.72
N ARG A 286 9.14 -4.84 -14.29
CA ARG A 286 7.91 -4.83 -15.10
C ARG A 286 8.09 -4.08 -16.41
N ILE A 287 8.77 -2.94 -16.42
CA ILE A 287 9.09 -2.18 -17.66
C ILE A 287 9.97 -3.02 -18.59
N MET A 288 10.93 -3.78 -18.05
CA MET A 288 11.80 -4.66 -18.85
C MET A 288 11.02 -5.79 -19.52
N GLU A 289 10.07 -6.42 -18.79
CA GLU A 289 9.21 -7.48 -19.33
C GLU A 289 8.16 -7.01 -20.33
N LEU A 290 7.66 -5.77 -20.16
CA LEU A 290 6.73 -5.19 -21.11
C LEU A 290 7.40 -5.04 -22.48
N GLY A 291 6.62 -5.33 -23.53
CA GLY A 291 6.99 -4.99 -24.90
C GLY A 291 7.08 -3.48 -25.11
N ASN A 292 7.14 -3.05 -26.37
CA ASN A 292 7.33 -1.63 -26.68
C ASN A 292 6.08 -0.77 -26.42
N GLU A 293 4.92 -1.39 -26.13
CA GLU A 293 3.67 -0.67 -25.92
C GLU A 293 2.81 -1.35 -24.84
N LEU A 294 2.19 -0.53 -24.00
CA LEU A 294 1.15 -0.93 -23.07
C LEU A 294 -0.22 -0.56 -23.65
N THR A 295 -0.98 -1.58 -24.05
CA THR A 295 -2.29 -1.41 -24.71
C THR A 295 -3.47 -1.44 -23.74
N GLU A 296 -3.31 -2.07 -22.58
CA GLU A 296 -4.35 -2.25 -21.57
C GLU A 296 -3.87 -1.84 -20.19
N PHE A 297 -4.83 -1.46 -19.33
CA PHE A 297 -4.53 -1.01 -17.98
C PHE A 297 -3.93 -2.15 -17.13
N ASP A 298 -2.64 -2.05 -16.87
CA ASP A 298 -1.92 -2.99 -16.00
C ASP A 298 -2.15 -2.66 -14.52
N THR A 299 -2.94 -3.53 -13.89
CA THR A 299 -3.30 -3.42 -12.47
C THR A 299 -2.08 -3.58 -11.55
N THR A 300 -1.17 -4.49 -11.88
CA THR A 300 0.06 -4.72 -11.10
C THR A 300 0.92 -3.46 -11.14
N LEU A 301 1.13 -2.91 -12.34
CA LEU A 301 1.89 -1.68 -12.55
C LEU A 301 1.27 -0.47 -11.85
N TRP A 302 -0.06 -0.35 -11.88
CA TRP A 302 -0.77 0.69 -11.11
C TRP A 302 -0.55 0.57 -9.59
N LEU A 303 -0.53 -0.64 -9.05
CA LEU A 303 -0.35 -0.88 -7.62
C LEU A 303 1.11 -0.64 -7.19
N THR A 304 2.08 -1.05 -8.01
CA THR A 304 3.51 -0.97 -7.70
C THR A 304 4.10 0.40 -7.99
N ALA A 305 3.71 1.04 -9.10
CA ALA A 305 4.35 2.27 -9.60
C ALA A 305 3.70 3.55 -9.07
N ILE A 306 2.37 3.62 -9.08
CA ILE A 306 1.64 4.85 -8.79
C ILE A 306 1.33 4.99 -7.31
N GLU A 307 1.88 6.02 -6.67
CA GLU A 307 1.55 6.39 -5.29
C GLU A 307 0.17 7.04 -5.23
N LYS A 308 -0.03 8.09 -6.03
CA LYS A 308 -1.29 8.84 -6.13
C LYS A 308 -1.38 9.55 -7.48
N VAL A 309 -2.58 9.99 -7.82
CA VAL A 309 -2.84 10.86 -8.97
C VAL A 309 -3.54 12.12 -8.47
N THR A 310 -2.97 13.29 -8.77
CA THR A 310 -3.57 14.58 -8.41
C THR A 310 -4.36 15.11 -9.58
N ALA A 311 -5.64 15.40 -9.37
CA ALA A 311 -6.54 15.96 -10.38
C ALA A 311 -6.68 17.47 -10.19
N HIS A 312 -6.41 18.23 -11.26
CA HIS A 312 -6.37 19.68 -11.26
C HIS A 312 -7.60 20.31 -11.94
N PRO A 313 -7.93 21.60 -11.65
CA PRO A 313 -9.08 22.30 -12.23
C PRO A 313 -9.09 22.36 -13.76
N ASP A 314 -7.93 22.46 -14.38
CA ASP A 314 -7.73 22.49 -15.84
C ASP A 314 -7.85 21.10 -16.52
N ARG A 315 -8.27 20.08 -15.75
CA ARG A 315 -8.33 18.67 -16.15
C ARG A 315 -6.95 18.04 -16.42
N MET A 316 -5.86 18.63 -15.97
CA MET A 316 -4.56 17.96 -15.89
C MET A 316 -4.59 16.89 -14.79
N LEU A 317 -3.93 15.75 -15.03
CA LEU A 317 -3.64 14.75 -14.01
C LEU A 317 -2.12 14.68 -13.78
N THR A 318 -1.67 14.85 -12.53
CA THR A 318 -0.28 14.59 -12.13
C THR A 318 -0.19 13.19 -11.55
N PHE A 319 0.57 12.31 -12.19
CA PHE A 319 0.88 10.98 -11.69
C PHE A 319 2.12 11.04 -10.80
N HIS A 320 1.97 10.71 -9.52
CA HIS A 320 3.07 10.63 -8.57
C HIS A 320 3.49 9.17 -8.43
N PHE A 321 4.76 8.89 -8.73
CA PHE A 321 5.33 7.56 -8.64
C PHE A 321 5.98 7.32 -7.28
N TYR A 322 6.05 6.07 -6.83
CA TYR A 322 6.82 5.72 -5.62
C TYR A 322 8.33 5.98 -5.78
N SER A 323 8.83 6.11 -7.02
CA SER A 323 10.21 6.56 -7.30
C SER A 323 10.43 8.05 -7.01
N GLY A 324 9.38 8.83 -6.76
CA GLY A 324 9.44 10.28 -6.60
C GLY A 324 9.23 11.06 -7.90
N MET A 325 9.23 10.38 -9.06
CA MET A 325 8.92 10.97 -10.36
C MET A 325 7.48 11.50 -10.41
N GLN A 326 7.28 12.61 -11.11
CA GLN A 326 5.98 13.22 -11.35
C GLN A 326 5.80 13.48 -12.84
N ILE A 327 4.67 13.04 -13.40
CA ILE A 327 4.35 13.23 -14.81
C ILE A 327 2.97 13.87 -14.92
N ASP A 328 2.93 15.03 -15.57
CA ASP A 328 1.72 15.79 -15.84
C ASP A 328 1.14 15.39 -17.20
N VAL A 329 -0.14 15.03 -17.23
CA VAL A 329 -0.85 14.63 -18.43
C VAL A 329 -2.10 15.46 -18.61
N PHE A 330 -2.16 16.16 -19.74
CA PHE A 330 -3.32 16.92 -20.19
C PHE A 330 -4.36 16.01 -20.86
N PRO A 331 -5.64 16.45 -20.97
CA PRO A 331 -6.64 15.69 -21.70
C PRO A 331 -6.23 15.53 -23.17
N GLN A 332 -6.41 14.33 -23.74
CA GLN A 332 -6.24 14.16 -25.17
C GLN A 332 -7.32 14.94 -25.94
N GLU A 333 -6.94 15.58 -27.05
CA GLU A 333 -7.83 16.35 -27.91
C GLU A 333 -9.03 15.49 -28.33
N GLY A 334 -10.25 15.92 -27.98
CA GLY A 334 -11.50 15.20 -28.28
C GLY A 334 -12.29 14.72 -27.05
N THR A 335 -11.74 14.82 -25.84
CA THR A 335 -12.51 14.59 -24.60
C THR A 335 -13.54 15.71 -24.40
N ARG A 336 -14.81 15.44 -24.75
CA ARG A 336 -15.93 16.40 -24.69
C ARG A 336 -15.88 17.25 -23.41
N LYS A 337 -15.90 18.57 -23.59
CA LYS A 337 -16.12 19.55 -22.52
C LYS A 337 -17.57 19.41 -22.03
N TYR A 338 -17.80 18.64 -20.98
CA TYR A 338 -19.07 18.73 -20.25
C TYR A 338 -19.06 20.06 -19.49
N HIS A 339 -19.63 21.10 -20.09
CA HIS A 339 -19.90 22.36 -19.41
C HIS A 339 -20.99 22.10 -18.36
N SER A 340 -20.64 22.23 -17.09
CA SER A 340 -21.62 22.37 -16.02
C SER A 340 -22.16 23.80 -16.04
N GLY A 341 -23.31 23.96 -16.69
CA GLY A 341 -24.36 24.98 -16.43
C GLY A 341 -23.97 26.46 -16.28
N SER A 342 -24.31 27.27 -17.29
CA SER A 342 -24.85 28.60 -17.03
C SER A 342 -26.34 28.47 -16.73
N HIS A 343 -26.75 28.82 -15.51
CA HIS A 343 -28.16 29.01 -15.17
C HIS A 343 -28.71 30.20 -15.97
N PRO A 344 -29.85 30.08 -16.69
CA PRO A 344 -30.58 31.26 -17.13
C PRO A 344 -31.27 31.89 -15.92
N GLU A 345 -31.15 33.21 -15.81
CA GLU A 345 -31.83 34.05 -14.83
C GLU A 345 -33.35 33.80 -14.80
N PRO A 346 -34.01 33.94 -13.64
CA PRO A 346 -35.46 33.75 -13.54
C PRO A 346 -36.20 34.88 -14.26
N GLY A 347 -36.65 34.59 -15.48
CA GLY A 347 -37.56 35.43 -16.26
C GLY A 347 -38.91 35.59 -15.57
N ILE A 348 -39.32 36.85 -15.47
CA ILE A 348 -40.60 37.34 -14.95
C ILE A 348 -41.75 36.74 -15.79
N TRP A 349 -42.63 35.97 -15.15
CA TRP A 349 -43.86 35.47 -15.79
C TRP A 349 -44.93 36.56 -15.80
N PRO A 350 -45.52 36.91 -16.96
CA PRO A 350 -46.68 37.78 -16.99
C PRO A 350 -47.93 36.99 -16.56
N ARG A 351 -48.66 37.53 -15.58
CA ARG A 351 -50.01 37.10 -15.24
C ARG A 351 -50.93 37.34 -16.44
N SER A 352 -51.45 36.29 -17.06
CA SER A 352 -52.59 36.41 -17.98
C SER A 352 -53.89 36.07 -17.25
N HIS A 353 -54.88 36.89 -17.55
CA HIS A 353 -56.22 36.92 -16.98
C HIS A 353 -57.09 35.74 -17.42
N ARG A 354 -58.10 35.44 -16.58
CA ARG A 354 -59.46 34.99 -16.91
C ARG A 354 -59.77 34.90 -18.41
N TRP A 355 -60.33 33.77 -18.84
CA TRP A 355 -61.78 33.62 -19.12
C TRP A 355 -62.20 32.19 -18.83
#